data_AF-A0A2A3AGR5-F1
#
_entry.id   AF-A0A2A3AGR5-F1
#
_cell.length_a   1.000
_cell.length_b   1.000
_cell.length_c   1.000
_cell.angle_alpha   90.00
_cell.angle_beta   90.00
_cell.angle_gamma   90.00
#
_symmetry.space_group_name_H-M   'P 1'
#
loop_
_entity.id
_entity.type
_entity.pdbx_description
1 polymer ?
#
loop_
_entity_poly.entity_id
_entity_poly.type
_entity_poly.pdbx_seq_one_letter_code
_entity_poly.pdbx_strand_id
1 'polypeptide(L)'
;MDKRQELQAELDAVNAEIQEHPLSSERAKAANDLMDRHDGDDEAAIDRDLAAHDLPSRKELAKMVSLRMFSWSRLHRKQVKLEKKLADLND
;
A
#
# COMPACT_ATOMS: atom_id res chain seq x y z
N MET A 1 10.72 12.28 27.13
CA MET A 1 10.60 12.72 25.73
C MET A 1 9.36 13.59 25.63
N ASP A 2 9.34 14.55 24.72
CA ASP A 2 8.13 15.33 24.44
C ASP A 2 7.05 14.39 23.85
N LYS A 3 5.79 14.54 24.29
CA LYS A 3 4.65 13.76 23.80
C LYS A 3 4.51 13.83 22.28
N ARG A 4 4.84 14.99 21.70
CA ARG A 4 4.89 15.18 20.25
C ARG A 4 5.97 14.33 19.59
N GLN A 5 7.18 14.31 20.16
CA GLN A 5 8.30 13.52 19.64
C GLN A 5 7.97 12.02 19.67
N GLU A 6 7.29 11.55 20.72
CA GLU A 6 6.83 10.15 20.80
C GLU A 6 5.85 9.80 19.67
N LEU A 7 4.86 10.67 19.40
CA LEU A 7 3.88 10.44 18.34
C LEU A 7 4.49 10.55 16.94
N GLN A 8 5.45 11.45 16.73
CA GLN A 8 6.18 11.55 15.48
C GLN A 8 7.01 10.29 15.23
N ALA A 9 7.74 9.81 16.24
CA ALA A 9 8.51 8.56 16.13
C ALA A 9 7.61 7.35 15.83
N GLU A 10 6.41 7.30 16.42
CA GLU A 10 5.43 6.25 16.12
C GLU A 10 4.89 6.35 14.68
N LEU A 11 4.64 7.57 14.19
CA LEU A 11 4.20 7.81 12.82
C LEU A 11 5.28 7.40 11.81
N ASP A 12 6.54 7.76 12.08
CA ASP A 12 7.67 7.42 11.22
C ASP A 12 7.87 5.89 11.15
N ALA A 13 7.72 5.18 12.27
CA ALA A 13 7.76 3.72 12.29
C ALA A 13 6.62 3.09 11.46
N VAL A 14 5.40 3.61 11.58
CA VAL A 14 4.26 3.13 10.76
C VAL A 14 4.48 3.43 9.28
N ASN A 15 5.05 4.58 8.94
CA ASN A 15 5.38 4.94 7.56
C ASN A 15 6.45 3.99 6.99
N ALA A 16 7.46 3.62 7.76
CA ALA A 16 8.44 2.62 7.36
C ALA A 16 7.80 1.24 7.12
N GLU A 17 6.93 0.78 8.03
CA GLU A 17 6.17 -0.48 7.86
C GLU A 17 5.27 -0.46 6.61
N ILE A 18 4.69 0.69 6.26
CA ILE A 18 3.92 0.88 5.02
C ILE A 18 4.84 0.76 3.81
N GLN A 19 6.00 1.43 3.80
CA GLN A 19 6.93 1.38 2.67
C GLN A 19 7.47 -0.02 2.40
N GLU A 20 7.75 -0.79 3.46
CA GLU A 20 8.25 -2.17 3.35
C GLU A 20 7.15 -3.19 3.02
N HIS A 21 5.88 -2.80 3.09
CA HIS A 21 4.78 -3.72 2.88
C HIS A 21 4.77 -4.23 1.43
N PRO A 22 4.50 -5.52 1.18
CA PRO A 22 4.48 -6.08 -0.18
C PRO A 22 3.53 -5.37 -1.16
N LEU A 23 2.42 -4.80 -0.64
CA LEU A 23 1.48 -4.01 -1.45
C LEU A 23 2.00 -2.60 -1.79
N SER A 24 3.01 -2.10 -1.09
CA SER A 24 3.72 -0.85 -1.40
C SER A 24 4.87 -1.06 -2.40
N SER A 25 5.22 -2.32 -2.71
CA SER A 25 6.32 -2.61 -3.62
C SER A 25 6.09 -1.97 -4.99
N GLU A 26 7.16 -1.48 -5.61
CA GLU A 26 7.12 -0.90 -6.95
C GLU A 26 6.52 -1.88 -7.97
N ARG A 27 6.76 -3.18 -7.79
CA ARG A 27 6.17 -4.23 -8.62
C ARG A 27 4.64 -4.34 -8.45
N ALA A 28 4.11 -4.18 -7.23
CA ALA A 28 2.66 -4.16 -7.00
C ALA A 28 2.01 -2.88 -7.54
N LYS A 29 2.69 -1.72 -7.39
CA LYS A 29 2.24 -0.45 -7.97
C LYS A 29 2.22 -0.49 -9.50
N ALA A 30 3.31 -0.92 -10.12
CA ALA A 30 3.42 -1.03 -11.59
C ALA A 30 2.36 -1.95 -12.18
N ALA A 31 2.03 -3.04 -11.48
CA ALA A 31 0.99 -3.96 -11.93
C ALA A 31 -0.43 -3.39 -11.76
N ASN A 32 -0.70 -2.65 -10.67
CA ASN A 32 -1.96 -1.90 -10.53
C ASN A 32 -2.09 -0.79 -11.59
N ASP A 33 -1.04 0.00 -11.82
CA ASP A 33 -1.03 1.04 -12.85
C ASP A 33 -1.26 0.47 -14.25
N LEU A 34 -0.72 -0.72 -14.54
CA LEU A 34 -0.95 -1.40 -15.82
C LEU A 34 -2.42 -1.86 -15.90
N MET A 35 -2.96 -2.49 -14.86
CA MET A 35 -4.38 -2.87 -14.84
C MET A 35 -5.31 -1.67 -15.01
N ASP A 36 -5.04 -0.55 -14.34
CA ASP A 36 -5.85 0.68 -14.42
C ASP A 36 -5.83 1.31 -15.83
N ARG A 37 -4.70 1.19 -16.56
CA ARG A 37 -4.59 1.66 -17.95
C ARG A 37 -5.34 0.78 -18.94
N HIS A 38 -5.58 -0.47 -18.59
CA HIS A 38 -6.29 -1.47 -19.38
C HIS A 38 -7.71 -1.73 -18.87
N ASP A 39 -8.30 -0.77 -18.13
CA ASP A 39 -9.66 -0.90 -17.61
C ASP A 39 -10.67 -1.03 -18.78
N GLY A 40 -11.23 -2.24 -18.95
CA GLY A 40 -12.14 -2.59 -20.04
C GLY A 40 -11.56 -3.53 -21.11
N ASP A 41 -10.26 -3.86 -21.07
CA ASP A 41 -9.65 -4.86 -21.96
C ASP A 41 -9.93 -6.30 -21.51
N ASP A 42 -9.74 -7.25 -22.42
CA ASP A 42 -9.85 -8.69 -22.13
C ASP A 42 -8.86 -9.10 -21.04
N GLU A 43 -9.35 -9.81 -20.03
CA GLU A 43 -8.56 -10.27 -18.88
C GLU A 43 -7.31 -11.06 -19.32
N ALA A 44 -7.43 -11.83 -20.40
CA ALA A 44 -6.32 -12.61 -20.97
C ALA A 44 -5.29 -11.76 -21.72
N ALA A 45 -5.64 -10.55 -22.16
CA ALA A 45 -4.68 -9.59 -22.71
C ALA A 45 -3.88 -8.92 -21.58
N ILE A 46 -4.56 -8.50 -20.51
CA ILE A 46 -3.94 -7.89 -19.33
C ILE A 46 -2.94 -8.85 -18.68
N ASP A 47 -3.32 -10.13 -18.49
CA ASP A 47 -2.40 -11.12 -17.88
C ASP A 47 -1.18 -11.42 -18.77
N ARG A 48 -1.31 -11.30 -20.11
CA ARG A 48 -0.18 -11.44 -21.03
C ARG A 48 0.78 -10.27 -20.95
N ASP A 49 0.26 -9.06 -20.87
CA ASP A 49 1.09 -7.85 -20.74
C ASP A 49 1.78 -7.80 -19.37
N LEU A 50 1.08 -8.18 -18.29
CA LEU A 50 1.69 -8.36 -16.98
C LEU A 50 2.84 -9.38 -17.03
N ALA A 51 2.65 -10.52 -17.70
CA ALA A 51 3.70 -11.52 -17.86
C ALA A 51 4.88 -11.02 -18.72
N ALA A 52 4.60 -10.23 -19.76
CA ALA A 52 5.64 -9.65 -20.62
C ALA A 52 6.54 -8.64 -19.87
N HIS A 53 6.00 -8.00 -18.84
CA HIS A 53 6.73 -7.05 -17.99
C HIS A 53 7.32 -7.68 -16.72
N ASP A 54 7.26 -9.02 -16.57
CA ASP A 54 7.61 -9.71 -15.32
C ASP A 54 6.92 -9.05 -14.10
N LEU A 55 5.61 -8.82 -14.22
CA LEU A 55 4.76 -8.32 -13.16
C LEU A 55 3.86 -9.44 -12.62
N PRO A 56 3.37 -9.33 -11.37
CA PRO A 56 2.45 -10.32 -10.83
C PRO A 56 1.15 -10.31 -11.63
N SER A 57 0.63 -11.49 -11.91
CA SER A 57 -0.68 -11.64 -12.57
C SER A 57 -1.81 -11.07 -11.71
N ARG A 58 -2.98 -10.82 -12.32
CA ARG A 58 -4.16 -10.32 -11.59
C ARG A 58 -4.54 -11.24 -10.43
N LYS A 59 -4.43 -12.55 -10.63
CA LYS A 59 -4.72 -13.57 -9.61
C LYS A 59 -3.70 -13.54 -8.47
N GLU A 60 -2.42 -13.31 -8.77
CA GLU A 60 -1.38 -13.15 -7.75
C GLU A 60 -1.57 -11.85 -6.96
N LEU A 61 -1.90 -10.74 -7.62
CA LEU A 61 -2.25 -9.49 -6.95
C LEU A 61 -3.46 -9.67 -6.04
N ALA A 62 -4.55 -10.29 -6.53
CA ALA A 62 -5.73 -10.58 -5.72
C ALA A 62 -5.41 -11.46 -4.51
N LYS A 63 -4.50 -12.42 -4.64
CA LYS A 63 -4.02 -13.27 -3.54
C LYS A 63 -3.15 -12.48 -2.55
N MET A 64 -2.23 -11.64 -3.02
CA MET A 64 -1.44 -10.77 -2.15
C MET A 64 -2.33 -9.79 -1.39
N VAL A 65 -3.27 -9.17 -2.09
CA VAL A 65 -4.24 -8.24 -1.50
C VAL A 65 -5.08 -8.96 -0.48
N SER A 66 -5.74 -10.08 -0.78
CA SER A 66 -6.58 -10.79 0.19
C SER A 66 -5.82 -11.23 1.46
N LEU A 67 -4.56 -11.66 1.34
CA LEU A 67 -3.74 -12.07 2.48
C LEU A 67 -3.20 -10.90 3.31
N ARG A 68 -3.02 -9.72 2.70
CA ARG A 68 -2.30 -8.58 3.29
C ARG A 68 -3.15 -7.32 3.44
N MET A 69 -4.37 -7.29 2.92
CA MET A 69 -5.27 -6.13 2.95
C MET A 69 -5.63 -5.76 4.39
N PHE A 70 -5.79 -6.75 5.27
CA PHE A 70 -6.08 -6.49 6.67
C PHE A 70 -4.92 -5.76 7.39
N SER A 71 -3.68 -6.23 7.21
CA SER A 71 -2.49 -5.56 7.76
C SER A 71 -2.30 -4.17 7.15
N TRP A 72 -2.51 -4.05 5.85
CA TRP A 72 -2.44 -2.78 5.12
C TRP A 72 -3.46 -1.75 5.61
N SER A 73 -4.70 -2.17 5.82
CA SER A 73 -5.76 -1.30 6.35
C SER A 73 -5.48 -0.89 7.79
N ARG A 74 -4.96 -1.81 8.61
CA ARG A 74 -4.56 -1.51 10.00
C ARG A 74 -3.47 -0.45 10.06
N LEU A 75 -2.45 -0.55 9.20
CA LEU A 75 -1.34 0.42 9.14
C LEU A 75 -1.83 1.82 8.74
N HIS A 76 -2.63 1.94 7.68
CA HIS A 76 -3.18 3.23 7.25
C HIS A 76 -4.11 3.85 8.29
N ARG A 77 -4.96 3.05 8.95
CA ARG A 77 -5.79 3.56 10.07
C ARG A 77 -4.94 4.07 11.22
N LYS A 78 -3.80 3.42 11.49
CA LYS A 78 -2.87 3.84 12.54
C LYS A 78 -2.16 5.14 12.15
N GLN A 79 -1.71 5.27 10.91
CA GLN A 79 -1.12 6.49 10.34
C GLN A 79 -2.08 7.69 10.50
N VAL A 80 -3.31 7.60 9.98
CA VAL A 80 -4.33 8.65 10.07
C VAL A 80 -4.63 9.04 11.52
N LYS A 81 -4.67 8.05 12.43
CA LYS A 81 -4.88 8.31 13.86
C LYS A 81 -3.71 9.08 14.49
N LEU A 82 -2.48 8.79 14.09
CA LEU A 82 -1.28 9.45 14.60
C LEU A 82 -1.15 10.87 14.05
N GLU A 83 -1.42 11.06 12.76
CA GLU A 83 -1.49 12.37 12.11
C GLU A 83 -2.53 13.26 12.79
N LYS A 84 -3.74 12.73 13.04
CA LYS A 84 -4.77 13.47 13.76
C LYS A 84 -4.33 13.87 15.16
N LYS A 85 -3.73 12.96 15.92
CA LYS A 85 -3.20 13.28 17.27
C LYS A 85 -2.10 14.34 17.24
N LEU A 86 -1.25 14.34 16.22
CA LEU A 86 -0.20 15.35 16.05
C LEU A 86 -0.80 16.71 15.68
N ALA A 87 -1.86 16.74 14.86
CA ALA A 87 -2.61 17.95 14.55
C ALA A 87 -3.27 18.54 15.81
N ASP A 88 -3.97 17.70 16.59
CA ASP A 88 -4.62 18.09 17.85
C ASP A 88 -3.64 18.59 18.94
N LEU A 89 -2.33 18.31 18.79
CA LEU A 89 -1.26 18.77 19.69
C LEU A 89 -0.61 20.09 19.23
N ASN A 90 -0.89 20.53 18.00
CA ASN A 90 -0.40 21.79 17.42
C ASN A 90 -1.44 22.92 17.48
N ASP A 91 -2.71 22.58 17.70
CA ASP A 91 -3.82 23.52 18.02
C ASP A 91 -3.86 23.85 19.52
#